data_AF-A0A530JZW6-F1
#
_entry.id   AF-A0A530JZW6-F1
#
_cell.length_a   1.000
_cell.length_b   1.000
_cell.length_c   1.000
_cell.angle_alpha   90.00
_cell.angle_beta   90.00
_cell.angle_gamma   90.00
#
_symmetry.space_group_name_H-M   'P 1'
#
loop_
_entity.id
_entity.type
_entity.pdbx_description
1 polymer ?
#
loop_
_entity_poly.entity_id
_entity_poly.type
_entity_poly.pdbx_seq_one_letter_code
_entity_poly.pdbx_strand_id
1 'polypeptide(L)'
;NVTLIASKGDQGLAKVSAQQLLEASLRMRPDRLLLGELRGAETFAFLQAINTGHPGSLTTVHANSARSAYERLALMVMQGSTGLSRSEILDYLREVIPVVVQMVRTEGGRRGISEIKFTKAETI
;
A
#
# COMPACT_ATOMS: atom_id res chain seq x y z
N ASN A 1 -10.76 -3.23 17.51
CA ASN A 1 -10.50 -2.54 16.23
C ASN A 1 -10.25 -1.08 16.56
N VAL A 2 -9.07 -0.55 16.24
CA VAL A 2 -8.71 0.85 16.55
C VAL A 2 -8.50 1.59 15.24
N THR A 3 -9.15 2.74 15.10
CA THR A 3 -9.06 3.57 13.90
C THR A 3 -8.22 4.81 14.20
N LEU A 4 -7.21 5.04 13.38
CA LEU A 4 -6.40 6.25 13.40
C LEU A 4 -6.72 7.11 12.18
N ILE A 5 -6.83 8.43 12.36
CA ILE A 5 -7.25 9.36 11.32
C ILE A 5 -6.21 10.46 11.16
N ALA A 6 -5.71 10.64 9.94
CA ALA A 6 -4.89 11.78 9.55
C ALA A 6 -5.70 12.67 8.60
N SER A 7 -5.63 13.98 8.80
CA SER A 7 -6.20 14.97 7.87
C SER A 7 -5.12 15.45 6.91
N LYS A 8 -5.47 15.60 5.63
CA LYS A 8 -4.55 16.10 4.61
C LYS A 8 -4.46 17.63 4.68
N GLY A 9 -3.24 18.17 4.73
CA GLY A 9 -2.98 19.58 4.50
C GLY A 9 -3.39 20.53 5.64
N ASP A 10 -2.97 20.24 6.87
CA ASP A 10 -3.19 21.08 8.07
C ASP A 10 -4.67 21.42 8.38
N GLN A 11 -5.63 20.77 7.71
CA GLN A 11 -7.08 20.96 7.95
C GLN A 11 -7.59 20.20 9.19
N GLY A 12 -6.75 19.35 9.79
CA GLY A 12 -7.10 18.57 10.97
C GLY A 12 -6.67 19.25 12.26
N LEU A 13 -7.35 18.89 13.37
CA LEU A 13 -6.97 19.32 14.72
C LEU A 13 -5.55 18.85 15.11
N ALA A 14 -5.11 17.72 14.57
CA ALA A 14 -3.79 17.15 14.80
C ALA A 14 -2.96 17.14 13.51
N LYS A 15 -1.72 17.62 13.60
CA LYS A 15 -0.71 17.57 12.52
C LYS A 15 0.02 16.22 12.54
N VAL A 16 -0.70 15.16 12.21
CA VAL A 16 -0.16 13.78 12.16
C VAL A 16 -0.18 13.25 10.73
N SER A 17 0.94 12.69 10.28
CA SER A 17 1.06 12.07 8.96
C SER A 17 0.61 10.62 8.97
N ALA A 18 0.29 10.07 7.79
CA ALA A 18 -0.02 8.64 7.64
C ALA A 18 1.14 7.75 8.13
N GLN A 19 2.39 8.18 7.92
CA GLN A 19 3.57 7.49 8.43
C GLN A 19 3.59 7.45 9.96
N GLN A 20 3.32 8.57 10.64
CA GLN A 20 3.29 8.62 12.10
C GLN A 20 2.17 7.73 12.67
N LEU A 21 1.01 7.69 12.01
CA LEU A 21 -0.09 6.80 12.42
C LEU A 21 0.26 5.33 12.19
N LEU A 22 0.95 5.01 11.10
CA LEU A 22 1.45 3.66 10.85
C LEU A 22 2.43 3.23 11.95
N GLU A 23 3.44 4.06 12.25
CA GLU A 23 4.42 3.80 13.32
C GLU A 23 3.75 3.63 14.69
N ALA A 24 2.75 4.46 15.00
CA ALA A 24 1.96 4.32 16.21
C ALA A 24 1.18 3.00 16.23
N SER A 25 0.56 2.63 15.10
CA SER A 25 -0.20 1.39 14.96
C SER A 25 0.65 0.16 15.28
N LEU A 26 1.91 0.13 14.84
CA LEU A 26 2.82 -1.00 15.11
C LEU A 26 3.04 -1.25 16.60
N ARG A 27 2.94 -0.23 17.46
CA ARG A 27 3.05 -0.38 18.93
C ARG A 27 1.78 -0.96 19.56
N MET A 28 0.68 -0.99 18.82
CA MET A 28 -0.61 -1.50 19.28
C MET A 28 -0.76 -3.01 19.07
N ARG A 29 0.29 -3.68 18.57
CA ARG A 29 0.30 -5.12 18.21
C ARG A 29 -0.88 -5.51 17.31
N PRO A 30 -1.07 -4.84 16.16
CA PRO A 30 -2.15 -5.19 15.25
C PRO A 30 -1.86 -6.54 14.60
N ASP A 31 -2.88 -7.36 14.37
CA ASP A 31 -2.71 -8.57 13.55
C ASP A 31 -2.61 -8.21 12.05
N ARG A 32 -3.30 -7.13 11.64
CA ARG A 32 -3.38 -6.66 10.25
C ARG A 32 -3.43 -5.14 10.20
N LEU A 33 -2.83 -4.57 9.18
CA LEU A 33 -2.88 -3.15 8.87
C LEU A 33 -3.86 -2.90 7.73
N LEU A 34 -4.81 -1.99 7.96
CA LEU A 34 -5.73 -1.50 6.93
C LEU A 34 -5.41 -0.03 6.70
N LEU A 35 -4.50 0.24 5.77
CA LEU A 35 -4.12 1.60 5.41
C LEU A 35 -4.99 2.07 4.26
N GLY A 36 -5.67 3.21 4.40
CA GLY A 36 -6.69 3.63 3.43
C GLY A 36 -6.15 3.82 2.01
N GLU A 37 -5.06 4.56 1.85
CA GLU A 37 -4.45 4.88 0.55
C GLU A 37 -2.94 5.14 0.72
N LEU A 38 -2.11 4.53 -0.13
CA LEU A 38 -0.69 4.88 -0.26
C LEU A 38 -0.50 6.02 -1.26
N ARG A 39 0.26 7.03 -0.85
CA ARG A 39 0.46 8.29 -1.56
C ARG A 39 1.91 8.77 -1.59
N GLY A 40 2.78 8.31 -0.68
CA GLY A 40 4.15 8.81 -0.60
C GLY A 40 5.04 8.05 0.38
N ALA A 41 5.68 8.80 1.28
CA ALA A 41 6.78 8.33 2.14
C ALA A 41 6.41 7.14 3.05
N GLU A 42 5.13 7.00 3.43
CA GLU A 42 4.64 5.88 4.23
C GLU A 42 4.71 4.53 3.51
N THR A 43 4.89 4.52 2.18
CA THR A 43 4.87 3.31 1.36
C THR A 43 5.94 2.31 1.77
N PHE A 44 7.19 2.75 1.93
CA PHE A 44 8.26 1.82 2.29
C PHE A 44 8.10 1.26 3.70
N ALA A 45 7.67 2.09 4.66
CA ALA A 45 7.36 1.65 6.01
C ALA A 45 6.20 0.64 6.04
N PHE A 46 5.16 0.87 5.22
CA PHE A 46 4.04 -0.07 5.10
C PHE A 46 4.50 -1.41 4.54
N LEU A 47 5.30 -1.41 3.47
CA LEU A 47 5.84 -2.64 2.86
C LEU A 47 6.71 -3.44 3.84
N GLN A 48 7.57 -2.76 4.59
CA GLN A 48 8.36 -3.41 5.64
C GLN A 48 7.46 -4.03 6.72
N ALA A 49 6.45 -3.29 7.19
CA ALA A 49 5.54 -3.78 8.23
C ALA A 49 4.80 -5.05 7.81
N ILE A 50 4.27 -5.10 6.60
CA ILE A 50 3.52 -6.26 6.11
C ILE A 50 4.42 -7.47 5.80
N ASN A 51 5.68 -7.22 5.44
CA ASN A 51 6.66 -8.28 5.22
C ASN A 51 7.18 -8.93 6.53
N THR A 52 7.22 -8.17 7.63
CA THR A 52 7.93 -8.57 8.88
C THR A 52 7.02 -9.03 10.02
N GLY A 53 5.70 -8.86 9.93
CA GLY A 53 4.82 -9.31 11.01
C GLY A 53 3.33 -9.03 10.87
N HIS A 54 2.87 -8.49 9.74
CA HIS A 54 1.47 -8.09 9.56
C HIS A 54 0.89 -8.66 8.24
N PRO A 55 0.87 -9.99 8.06
CA PRO A 55 0.35 -10.61 6.85
C PRO A 55 -1.15 -10.38 6.69
N GLY A 56 -1.63 -10.38 5.45
CA GLY A 56 -3.05 -10.15 5.16
C GLY A 56 -3.51 -8.71 5.38
N SER A 57 -2.57 -7.76 5.51
CA SER A 57 -2.81 -6.33 5.49
C SER A 57 -3.29 -5.86 4.11
N LEU A 58 -4.07 -4.78 4.07
CA LEU A 58 -4.66 -4.25 2.84
C LEU A 58 -4.41 -2.75 2.72
N THR A 59 -4.29 -2.29 1.49
CA THR A 59 -4.24 -0.87 1.15
C THR A 59 -4.79 -0.62 -0.25
N THR A 60 -4.98 0.65 -0.60
CA THR A 60 -5.32 1.07 -1.96
C THR A 60 -4.25 1.97 -2.55
N VAL A 61 -4.14 1.96 -3.88
CA VAL A 61 -3.26 2.86 -4.62
C VAL A 61 -3.94 3.23 -5.94
N HIS A 62 -3.81 4.47 -6.38
CA HIS A 62 -4.37 4.89 -7.67
C HIS A 62 -3.50 4.38 -8.83
N ALA A 63 -4.02 3.47 -9.63
CA ALA A 63 -3.34 2.93 -10.79
C ALA A 63 -4.33 2.59 -11.90
N ASN A 64 -3.85 2.62 -13.16
CA ASN A 64 -4.68 2.33 -14.34
C ASN A 64 -4.67 0.84 -14.71
N SER A 65 -3.88 0.03 -14.03
CA SER A 65 -3.72 -1.42 -14.22
C SER A 65 -2.91 -1.99 -13.06
N ALA A 66 -2.99 -3.30 -12.83
CA ALA A 66 -2.18 -3.96 -11.81
C ALA A 66 -0.68 -3.78 -12.06
N ARG A 67 -0.23 -3.79 -13.32
CA ARG A 67 1.17 -3.49 -13.67
C ARG A 67 1.57 -2.08 -13.23
N SER A 68 0.74 -1.07 -13.55
CA SER A 68 1.03 0.32 -13.16
C SER A 68 0.97 0.56 -11.66
N ALA A 69 0.27 -0.30 -10.90
CA ALA A 69 0.28 -0.24 -9.43
C ALA A 69 1.68 -0.52 -8.87
N TYR A 70 2.35 -1.58 -9.35
CA TYR A 70 3.74 -1.88 -8.99
C TYR A 70 4.68 -0.73 -9.35
N GLU A 71 4.52 -0.15 -10.55
CA GLU A 71 5.33 0.98 -10.99
C GLU A 71 5.16 2.20 -10.06
N ARG A 72 3.92 2.49 -9.69
CA ARG A 72 3.62 3.62 -8.81
C ARG A 72 4.15 3.43 -7.40
N LEU A 73 4.02 2.21 -6.86
CA LEU A 73 4.61 1.86 -5.57
C LEU A 73 6.13 1.96 -5.62
N ALA A 74 6.77 1.51 -6.71
CA ALA A 74 8.22 1.62 -6.86
C ALA A 74 8.67 3.09 -6.84
N LEU A 75 7.96 3.98 -7.55
CA LEU A 75 8.24 5.42 -7.51
C LEU A 75 8.10 6.01 -6.10
N MET A 76 7.05 5.64 -5.36
CA MET A 76 6.85 6.10 -3.97
C MET A 76 7.98 5.62 -3.05
N VAL A 77 8.46 4.39 -3.23
CA VAL A 77 9.59 3.86 -2.46
C VAL A 77 10.89 4.57 -2.83
N MET A 78 11.13 4.83 -4.12
CA MET A 78 12.33 5.55 -4.58
C MET A 78 12.40 6.98 -4.01
N GLN A 79 11.26 7.63 -3.78
CA GLN A 79 11.20 8.94 -3.11
C GLN A 79 11.66 8.89 -1.64
N GLY A 80 11.62 7.71 -1.01
CA GLY A 80 12.00 7.48 0.39
C GLY A 80 13.48 7.17 0.63
N SER A 81 14.36 7.38 -0.36
CA SER A 81 15.82 7.21 -0.24
C SER A 81 16.26 5.83 0.29
N THR A 82 15.81 4.74 -0.35
CA THR A 82 16.13 3.36 0.08
C THR A 82 17.51 2.87 -0.35
N GLY A 83 18.19 3.57 -1.27
CA GLY A 83 19.44 3.11 -1.87
C GLY A 83 19.30 1.92 -2.85
N LEU A 84 18.07 1.43 -3.06
CA LEU A 84 17.78 0.32 -3.97
C LEU A 84 17.52 0.83 -5.39
N SER A 85 17.94 0.04 -6.37
CA SER A 85 17.58 0.24 -7.78
C SER A 85 16.09 -0.04 -8.01
N ARG A 86 15.54 0.52 -9.10
CA ARG A 86 14.16 0.28 -9.49
C ARG A 86 13.84 -1.21 -9.68
N SER A 87 14.77 -1.98 -10.24
CA SER A 87 14.61 -3.43 -10.43
C SER A 87 14.49 -4.17 -9.09
N GLU A 88 15.37 -3.88 -8.14
CA GLU A 88 15.35 -4.48 -6.80
C GLU A 88 14.05 -4.16 -6.07
N ILE A 89 13.56 -2.91 -6.19
CA ILE A 89 12.27 -2.50 -5.60
C ILE A 89 11.12 -3.27 -6.25
N LEU A 90 11.10 -3.43 -7.58
CA LEU A 90 10.04 -4.16 -8.25
C LEU A 90 10.03 -5.65 -7.89
N ASP A 91 11.20 -6.26 -7.71
CA ASP A 91 11.32 -7.65 -7.29
C ASP A 91 10.81 -7.82 -5.86
N TYR A 92 11.23 -6.94 -4.95
CA TYR A 92 10.72 -6.88 -3.58
C TYR A 92 9.20 -6.71 -3.53
N LEU A 93 8.64 -5.77 -4.31
CA LEU A 93 7.19 -5.54 -4.34
C LEU A 93 6.41 -6.77 -4.81
N ARG A 94 6.90 -7.53 -5.80
CA ARG A 94 6.23 -8.75 -6.28
C ARG A 94 6.25 -9.86 -5.24
N GLU A 95 7.26 -9.89 -4.39
CA GLU A 95 7.36 -10.83 -3.27
C GLU A 95 6.38 -10.48 -2.14
N VAL A 96 6.30 -9.20 -1.79
CA VAL A 96 5.51 -8.69 -0.66
C VAL A 96 4.03 -8.54 -1.00
N ILE A 97 3.69 -8.23 -2.25
CA ILE A 97 2.32 -7.99 -2.71
C ILE A 97 1.91 -9.12 -3.64
N PRO A 98 1.36 -10.23 -3.10
CA PRO A 98 0.99 -11.41 -3.90
C PRO A 98 -0.24 -11.17 -4.77
N VAL A 99 -1.13 -10.24 -4.38
CA VAL A 99 -2.42 -10.01 -5.02
C VAL A 99 -2.65 -8.53 -5.27
N VAL A 100 -3.09 -8.19 -6.48
CA VAL A 100 -3.60 -6.86 -6.83
C VAL A 100 -4.99 -7.00 -7.44
N VAL A 101 -5.97 -6.33 -6.86
CA VAL A 101 -7.34 -6.27 -7.38
C VAL A 101 -7.55 -4.91 -8.03
N GLN A 102 -7.64 -4.88 -9.36
CA GLN A 102 -7.88 -3.65 -10.10
C GLN A 102 -9.39 -3.35 -10.12
N MET A 103 -9.73 -2.17 -9.63
CA MET A 103 -11.10 -1.65 -9.67
C MET A 103 -11.24 -0.64 -10.82
N VAL A 104 -12.36 -0.70 -11.53
CA VAL A 104 -12.72 0.26 -12.59
C VAL A 104 -14.12 0.81 -12.36
N ARG A 105 -14.34 2.02 -12.87
CA ARG A 105 -15.68 2.59 -13.04
C ARG A 105 -16.03 2.50 -14.52
N THR A 106 -17.05 1.72 -14.84
CA THR A 106 -17.58 1.60 -16.20
C THR A 106 -18.25 2.91 -16.63
N GLU A 107 -18.42 3.10 -17.94
CA GLU A 107 -19.11 4.28 -18.51
C GLU A 107 -20.54 4.43 -17.96
N GLY A 108 -21.22 3.33 -17.66
CA GLY A 108 -22.54 3.31 -17.00
C GLY A 108 -22.51 3.62 -15.50
N GLY A 109 -21.37 4.10 -14.96
CA GLY A 109 -21.21 4.50 -13.56
C GLY A 109 -21.05 3.35 -12.56
N ARG A 110 -21.20 2.08 -12.99
CA ARG A 110 -21.03 0.90 -12.13
C ARG A 110 -19.56 0.68 -11.82
N ARG A 111 -19.26 0.31 -10.57
CA ARG A 111 -17.92 -0.10 -10.14
C ARG A 111 -17.81 -1.63 -10.22
N GLY A 112 -16.66 -2.11 -10.69
CA GLY A 112 -16.39 -3.54 -10.79
C GLY A 112 -14.91 -3.84 -10.77
N ILE A 113 -14.58 -5.13 -10.58
CA ILE A 113 -13.22 -5.64 -10.71
C ILE A 113 -12.95 -5.86 -12.20
N SER A 114 -11.86 -5.30 -12.73
CA SER A 114 -11.43 -5.53 -14.12
C SER A 114 -10.32 -6.57 -14.24
N GLU A 115 -9.51 -6.73 -13.21
CA GLU A 115 -8.34 -7.61 -13.19
C GLU A 115 -8.07 -8.05 -11.76
N ILE A 116 -7.74 -9.32 -11.57
CA ILE A 116 -7.11 -9.83 -10.34
C ILE A 116 -5.78 -10.42 -10.76
N LYS A 117 -4.69 -9.81 -10.30
CA LYS A 117 -3.34 -10.25 -10.59
C LYS A 117 -2.73 -10.95 -9.40
N PHE A 118 -2.18 -12.14 -9.63
CA PHE A 118 -1.39 -12.90 -8.67
C PHE A 118 0.08 -12.88 -9.11
N THR A 119 1.02 -12.59 -8.20
CA THR A 119 2.47 -12.63 -8.51
C THR A 119 3.17 -13.89 -8.02
N LYS A 120 2.55 -14.62 -7.10
CA LYS A 120 2.98 -15.97 -6.71
C LYS A 120 1.97 -16.94 -7.32
N ALA A 121 2.46 -17.96 -8.03
CA ALA A 121 1.63 -19.10 -8.35
C ALA A 121 1.18 -19.70 -7.01
N GLU A 122 -0.11 -19.95 -6.84
CA GLU A 122 -0.62 -20.67 -5.67
C GLU A 122 0.15 -21.99 -5.58
N THR A 123 1.00 -22.12 -4.57
CA THR A 123 1.42 -23.45 -4.13
C THR A 123 0.31 -23.89 -3.19
N ILE A 124 -0.66 -24.61 -3.77
CA ILE A 124 -1.68 -25.34 -3.01
C ILE A 124 -1.01 -26.54 -2.35
#